data_AF-A0A6H1ZKL8-F1
#
_entry.id   AF-A0A6H1ZKL8-F1
#
_cell.length_a   1.000
_cell.length_b   1.000
_cell.length_c   1.000
_cell.angle_alpha   90.00
_cell.angle_beta   90.00
_cell.angle_gamma   90.00
#
_symmetry.space_group_name_H-M   'P 1'
#
loop_
_entity.id
_entity.type
_entity.pdbx_description
1 polymer ?
#
loop_
_entity_poly.entity_id
_entity_poly.type
_entity_poly.pdbx_seq_one_letter_code
_entity_poly.pdbx_strand_id
1 'polypeptide(L)'
;MKAKYADIGSINVRCIEECAELIHILCKVERFGLEKFYPDKPEVKNWQLVLQEIEDVERLCRNIKKAINRATSEEEALRGGEVKDEDRKTD
;
A
#
# COMPACT_ATOMS: atom_id res chain seq x y z
N MET A 1 -7.00 8.17 -6.26
CA MET A 1 -7.65 7.23 -7.24
C MET A 1 -9.21 7.25 -7.35
N LYS A 2 -9.81 6.98 -8.53
CA LYS A 2 -11.29 6.86 -8.68
C LYS A 2 -11.77 5.52 -8.11
N ALA A 3 -12.76 5.52 -7.21
CA ALA A 3 -13.29 4.32 -6.54
C ALA A 3 -13.55 3.11 -7.46
N LYS A 4 -13.88 3.35 -8.73
CA LYS A 4 -14.15 2.30 -9.74
C LYS A 4 -13.00 1.34 -10.07
N TYR A 5 -11.75 1.65 -9.71
CA TYR A 5 -10.61 0.77 -10.01
C TYR A 5 -9.92 0.21 -8.78
N ALA A 6 -10.49 0.41 -7.58
CA ALA A 6 -9.88 -0.02 -6.32
C ALA A 6 -9.53 -1.53 -6.30
N ASP A 7 -10.28 -2.35 -7.04
CA ASP A 7 -10.11 -3.81 -7.05
C ASP A 7 -9.34 -4.32 -8.28
N ILE A 8 -8.76 -3.43 -9.10
CA ILE A 8 -7.99 -3.81 -10.28
C ILE A 8 -6.50 -3.82 -9.95
N GLY A 9 -5.82 -4.91 -10.32
CA GLY A 9 -4.38 -5.07 -10.15
C GLY A 9 -3.98 -5.67 -8.80
N SER A 10 -2.70 -6.01 -8.67
CA SER A 10 -2.16 -6.49 -7.39
C SER A 10 -1.96 -5.34 -6.43
N ILE A 11 -1.91 -5.64 -5.12
CA ILE A 11 -1.61 -4.66 -4.08
C ILE A 11 -0.30 -3.89 -4.34
N ASN A 12 0.69 -4.56 -4.96
CA ASN A 12 1.98 -3.96 -5.30
C ASN A 12 1.83 -2.96 -6.45
N VAL A 13 1.10 -3.33 -7.51
CA VAL A 13 0.82 -2.42 -8.64
C VAL A 13 0.12 -1.17 -8.15
N ARG A 14 -0.91 -1.34 -7.31
CA ARG A 14 -1.60 -0.21 -6.71
C ARG A 14 -0.70 0.67 -5.87
N CYS A 15 0.19 0.10 -5.07
CA CYS A 15 1.12 0.88 -4.26
C CYS A 15 2.10 1.68 -5.12
N ILE A 16 2.54 1.13 -6.25
CA ILE A 16 3.38 1.82 -7.23
C ILE A 16 2.62 3.00 -7.85
N GLU A 17 1.35 2.81 -8.20
CA GLU A 17 0.49 3.86 -8.77
C GLU A 17 0.33 5.04 -7.81
N GLU A 18 -0.07 4.82 -6.56
CA GLU A 18 -0.26 5.93 -5.61
C GLU A 18 1.08 6.63 -5.27
N CYS A 19 2.21 5.88 -5.26
CA CYS A 19 3.53 6.50 -5.14
C CYS A 19 3.84 7.42 -6.33
N ALA A 20 3.48 7.00 -7.55
CA ALA A 20 3.65 7.82 -8.74
C ALA A 20 2.73 9.06 -8.72
N GLU A 21 1.49 8.94 -8.24
CA GLU A 21 0.56 10.07 -8.05
C GLU A 21 1.14 11.07 -7.03
N LEU A 22 1.65 10.61 -5.88
CA LEU A 22 2.30 11.45 -4.88
C LEU A 22 3.51 12.19 -5.47
N ILE A 23 4.42 11.49 -6.15
CA ILE A 23 5.59 12.10 -6.79
C ILE A 23 5.16 13.17 -7.80
N HIS A 24 4.15 12.88 -8.62
CA HIS A 24 3.63 13.82 -9.60
C HIS A 24 3.15 15.12 -8.95
N ILE A 25 2.40 15.02 -7.85
CA ILE A 25 1.86 16.19 -7.15
C ILE A 25 2.98 16.97 -6.46
N LEU A 26 3.97 16.30 -5.87
CA LEU A 26 5.17 16.97 -5.34
C LEU A 26 5.92 17.73 -6.44
N CYS A 27 6.06 17.18 -7.64
CA CYS A 27 6.65 17.92 -8.77
C CYS A 27 5.82 19.15 -9.19
N LYS A 28 4.51 19.18 -8.94
CA LYS A 28 3.67 20.37 -9.16
C LYS A 28 3.82 21.37 -8.01
N VAL A 29 3.91 20.91 -6.77
CA VAL A 29 4.22 21.74 -5.60
C VAL A 29 5.54 22.46 -5.77
N GLU A 30 6.60 21.78 -6.21
CA GLU A 30 7.90 22.41 -6.46
C GLU A 30 7.84 23.51 -7.54
N ARG A 31 6.96 23.33 -8.54
CA ARG A 31 6.80 24.30 -9.63
C ARG A 31 5.95 25.51 -9.26
N PHE A 32 4.87 25.29 -8.51
CA PHE A 32 3.85 26.31 -8.29
C PHE A 32 3.75 26.80 -6.85
N GLY A 33 4.30 26.06 -5.89
CA GLY A 33 4.22 26.33 -4.46
C GLY A 33 3.09 25.57 -3.77
N LEU A 34 3.33 25.19 -2.51
CA LEU A 34 2.46 24.33 -1.70
C LEU A 34 1.07 24.93 -1.41
N GLU A 35 1.01 26.25 -1.18
CA GLU A 35 -0.23 26.94 -0.83
C GLU A 35 -1.04 27.43 -2.04
N LYS A 36 -0.53 27.24 -3.26
CA LYS A 36 -1.23 27.62 -4.48
C LYS A 36 -2.30 26.59 -4.85
N PHE A 37 -3.26 27.05 -5.65
CA PHE A 37 -4.30 26.20 -6.22
C PHE A 37 -3.73 25.31 -7.32
N TYR A 38 -4.29 24.11 -7.44
CA TYR A 38 -3.89 23.15 -8.44
C TYR A 38 -4.36 23.60 -9.84
N PRO A 39 -3.52 23.56 -10.88
CA PRO A 39 -3.85 24.14 -12.18
C PRO A 39 -5.16 23.62 -12.81
N ASP A 40 -5.45 22.34 -12.61
CA ASP A 40 -6.63 21.67 -13.19
C ASP A 40 -7.84 21.62 -12.23
N LYS A 41 -7.66 22.09 -10.99
CA LYS A 41 -8.64 22.06 -9.89
C LYS A 41 -8.49 23.34 -9.06
N PRO A 42 -8.98 24.49 -9.55
CA PRO A 42 -8.77 25.79 -8.93
C PRO A 42 -9.39 25.92 -7.53
N GLU A 43 -10.27 24.99 -7.14
CA GLU A 43 -10.87 24.89 -5.81
C GLU A 43 -10.01 24.15 -4.78
N VAL A 44 -8.94 23.47 -5.22
CA VAL A 44 -8.09 22.63 -4.37
C VAL A 44 -6.68 23.20 -4.30
N LYS A 45 -6.16 23.38 -3.08
CA LYS A 45 -4.76 23.75 -2.86
C LYS A 45 -3.85 22.53 -3.02
N ASN A 46 -2.63 22.75 -3.50
CA ASN A 46 -1.68 21.66 -3.76
C ASN A 46 -1.42 20.80 -2.51
N TRP A 47 -1.32 21.40 -1.32
CA TRP A 47 -1.13 20.65 -0.07
C TRP A 47 -2.27 19.65 0.24
N GLN A 48 -3.50 19.95 -0.17
CA GLN A 48 -4.64 19.05 0.05
C GLN A 48 -4.49 17.78 -0.77
N LEU A 49 -4.01 17.92 -2.01
CA LEU A 49 -3.72 16.78 -2.87
C LEU A 49 -2.50 15.99 -2.38
N VAL A 50 -1.44 16.67 -1.93
CA VAL A 50 -0.29 15.97 -1.31
C VAL A 50 -0.74 15.12 -0.13
N LEU A 51 -1.55 15.68 0.77
CA LEU A 51 -2.06 14.96 1.93
C LEU A 51 -2.88 13.74 1.51
N GLN A 52 -3.76 13.91 0.53
CA GLN A 52 -4.57 12.82 0.00
C GLN A 52 -3.70 11.66 -0.54
N GLU A 53 -2.67 11.96 -1.36
CA GLU A 53 -1.83 10.91 -1.92
C GLU A 53 -0.92 10.26 -0.87
N ILE A 54 -0.48 11.00 0.16
CA ILE A 54 0.22 10.41 1.32
C ILE A 54 -0.68 9.38 2.02
N GLU A 55 -1.93 9.75 2.30
CA GLU A 55 -2.90 8.85 2.96
C GLU A 55 -3.17 7.58 2.11
N ASP A 56 -3.23 7.74 0.78
CA ASP A 56 -3.41 6.64 -0.16
C ASP A 56 -2.22 5.68 -0.17
N VAL A 57 -0.98 6.19 -0.23
CA VAL A 57 0.26 5.41 -0.12
C VAL A 57 0.34 4.70 1.24
N GLU A 58 0.11 5.42 2.33
CA GLU A 58 0.18 4.83 3.67
C GLU A 58 -0.79 3.66 3.86
N ARG A 59 -2.02 3.82 3.34
CA ARG A 59 -3.04 2.76 3.40
C ARG A 59 -2.56 1.50 2.69
N LEU A 60 -1.94 1.62 1.52
CA LEU A 60 -1.42 0.47 0.77
C LEU A 60 -0.20 -0.14 1.45
N CYS A 61 0.72 0.66 1.98
CA CYS A 61 1.82 0.17 2.80
C CYS A 61 1.33 -0.65 4.01
N ARG A 62 0.27 -0.20 4.70
CA ARG A 62 -0.36 -0.97 5.79
C ARG A 62 -0.93 -2.31 5.31
N ASN A 63 -1.54 -2.33 4.14
CA ASN A 63 -2.09 -3.56 3.56
C ASN A 63 -0.99 -4.54 3.13
N ILE A 64 0.11 -4.05 2.57
CA ILE A 64 1.28 -4.88 2.21
C ILE A 64 1.88 -5.49 3.48
N LYS A 65 2.07 -4.70 4.55
CA LYS A 65 2.54 -5.21 5.85
C LYS A 65 1.64 -6.33 6.40
N LYS A 66 0.32 -6.17 6.31
CA LYS A 66 -0.63 -7.22 6.71
C LYS A 66 -0.47 -8.50 5.88
N ALA A 67 -0.27 -8.37 4.57
CA ALA A 67 -0.05 -9.51 3.68
C ALA A 67 1.25 -10.25 4.02
N ILE A 68 2.34 -9.51 4.26
CA ILE A 68 3.63 -10.07 4.69
C ILE A 68 3.46 -10.84 6.00
N ASN A 69 2.86 -10.23 7.02
CA ASN A 69 2.69 -10.88 8.31
C ASN A 69 1.90 -12.19 8.23
N ARG A 70 0.85 -12.23 7.39
CA ARG A 70 0.08 -13.47 7.17
C ARG A 70 0.94 -14.57 6.54
N ALA A 71 1.70 -14.22 5.49
CA ALA A 71 2.59 -15.16 4.83
C ALA A 71 3.65 -15.72 5.79
N THR A 72 4.21 -14.88 6.67
CA THR A 72 5.18 -15.32 7.67
C THR A 72 4.56 -16.27 8.71
N SER A 73 3.36 -15.96 9.22
CA SER A 73 2.67 -16.84 10.18
C SER A 73 2.27 -18.19 9.57
N GLU A 74 1.88 -18.23 8.30
CA GLU A 74 1.59 -19.47 7.57
C GLU A 74 2.84 -20.32 7.38
N GLU A 75 3.98 -19.69 7.05
CA GLU A 75 5.27 -20.37 6.92
C GLU A 75 5.74 -20.96 8.27
N GLU A 76 5.58 -20.22 9.37
CA GLU A 76 5.90 -20.70 10.72
C GLU A 76 5.01 -21.88 11.15
N ALA A 77 3.71 -21.83 10.83
CA ALA A 77 2.78 -22.91 11.15
C ALA A 77 3.12 -24.22 10.39
N LEU A 78 3.54 -24.11 9.13
CA LEU A 78 4.00 -25.25 8.33
C LEU A 78 5.28 -25.86 8.93
N ARG A 79 6.26 -25.03 9.29
CA ARG A 79 7.52 -25.51 9.92
C ARG A 79 7.30 -26.13 11.30
N GLY A 80 6.32 -25.64 12.07
CA GLY A 80 5.97 -26.19 13.39
C GLY A 80 5.18 -27.50 13.35
N GLY A 81 4.61 -27.86 12.19
CA GLY A 81 3.83 -29.09 11.99
C GLY A 81 4.65 -30.33 11.64
N GLU A 82 5.94 -30.19 11.32
CA GLU A 82 6.80 -31.30 10.83
C GLU A 82 7.39 -32.19 11.94
N VAL A 83 7.08 -31.94 13.22
CA VAL A 83 7.52 -32.80 14.34
C VAL A 83 6.31 -33.42 15.03
N LYS A 84 5.79 -34.53 14.49
CA LYS A 84 4.97 -35.55 15.20
C LYS A 84 4.60 -36.70 14.25
N ASP A 85 5.59 -37.51 13.88
CA ASP A 85 5.33 -38.82 13.28
C ASP A 85 6.45 -39.82 13.65
N GLU A 86 6.92 -39.79 14.90
CA GLU A 86 7.72 -40.88 15.48
C GLU A 86 7.27 -41.13 16.91
N ASP A 87 6.11 -41.78 17.06
CA ASP A 87 5.75 -42.56 18.27
C ASP A 87 4.59 -43.50 17.93
N ARG A 88 4.74 -44.27 16.84
CA ARG A 88 3.83 -45.38 16.52
C ARG A 88 4.44 -46.67 17.05
N LYS A 89 4.03 -46.98 18.28
CA LYS A 89 3.95 -48.29 18.96
C LYS A 89 4.75 -49.44 18.32
N THR A 90 5.66 -50.00 19.10
CA THR A 90 5.92 -51.45 19.05
C THR A 90 5.74 -52.00 20.45
N ASP A 91 4.86 -53.00 20.51
CA ASP A 91 4.40 -53.73 21.69
C ASP A 91 5.50 -54.59 22.36
#